data_AF-A0AAV2APF8-F1
#
_entry.id   AF-A0AAV2APF8-F1
#
_cell.length_a   1.000
_cell.length_b   1.000
_cell.length_c   1.000
_cell.angle_alpha   90.00
_cell.angle_beta   90.00
_cell.angle_gamma   90.00
#
_symmetry.space_group_name_H-M   'P 1'
#
loop_
_entity.id
_entity.type
_entity.pdbx_description
1 polymer ?
#
loop_
_entity_poly.entity_id
_entity_poly.type
_entity_poly.pdbx_seq_one_letter_code
_entity_poly.pdbx_strand_id
1 'polypeptide(L)'
;MNMLSFIDYWEDESLLQYAVTLIPVDELRVKATLKYSSIPESDSIDIDDLLLLELLEWFKGSFFKWMDAPKCGSCGVVTVSKGFIPPTDEEARWDASRVEHFTCPTCEKSYRFPRFNHPRKLLQTRRGRCGEWANCFTLLCVALGYDARFVLDWTDHVWTEVYSRSGKRWLHCDPCENVCDKPLMYEVGWKKELRYIIAVSKYEIQDVTWRYTADFEETLRRRKVCREEFLLHCILTIQEKLQKSLSTPQLKALLERRARELAEFFSPAKPESEGYSGRTSGSMSWRLARGETASCSPQNSYVFRLNTDEITKKHFHVKYSCALDKYVRVSSQSIQSEDWKSFTFSHKNIFRKVENDWKVSYLAHRDGFSNGSITWKFDFRDTNLVVNILKLNLLSRTFNSGNVKWLLFPNSEDDKSLRYSPEGMYHCWNLSSICLYV
;
A
#
# COMPACT_ATOMS: atom_id res chain seq x y z
N MET A 1 -24.29 -8.47 3.11
CA MET A 1 -23.74 -8.51 1.74
C MET A 1 -23.82 -9.95 1.27
N ASN A 2 -24.52 -10.22 0.18
CA ASN A 2 -24.56 -11.55 -0.41
C ASN A 2 -23.36 -11.67 -1.36
N MET A 3 -22.31 -12.40 -0.98
CA MET A 3 -21.10 -12.48 -1.81
C MET A 3 -21.33 -13.18 -3.15
N LEU A 4 -22.29 -14.11 -3.21
CA LEU A 4 -22.58 -14.87 -4.42
C LEU A 4 -23.22 -14.00 -5.51
N SER A 5 -23.93 -12.92 -5.13
CA SER A 5 -24.52 -12.01 -6.14
C SER A 5 -23.46 -11.21 -6.89
N PHE A 6 -22.19 -11.19 -6.42
CA PHE A 6 -21.12 -10.57 -7.19
C PHE A 6 -20.75 -11.35 -8.46
N ILE A 7 -21.05 -12.66 -8.48
CA ILE A 7 -20.77 -13.52 -9.63
C ILE A 7 -21.52 -13.02 -10.87
N ASP A 8 -22.77 -12.57 -10.70
CA ASP A 8 -23.59 -12.04 -11.79
C ASP A 8 -22.89 -10.85 -12.50
N TYR A 9 -22.20 -9.98 -11.75
CA TYR A 9 -21.45 -8.86 -12.36
C TYR A 9 -20.14 -9.31 -13.02
N TRP A 10 -19.55 -10.41 -12.56
CA TRP A 10 -18.34 -11.00 -13.15
C TRP A 10 -18.64 -11.83 -14.40
N GLU A 11 -19.91 -12.10 -14.68
CA GLU A 11 -20.36 -12.74 -15.92
C GLU A 11 -20.92 -11.74 -16.96
N ASP A 12 -21.21 -10.50 -16.56
CA ASP A 12 -21.65 -9.45 -17.46
C ASP A 12 -20.50 -8.92 -18.34
N GLU A 13 -20.40 -9.46 -19.56
CA GLU A 13 -19.39 -9.07 -20.54
C GLU A 13 -19.41 -7.58 -20.87
N SER A 14 -20.58 -6.93 -20.87
CA SER A 14 -20.72 -5.51 -21.20
C SER A 14 -20.12 -4.63 -20.08
N LEU A 15 -20.29 -5.04 -18.83
CA LEU A 15 -19.70 -4.40 -17.67
C LEU A 15 -18.18 -4.60 -17.66
N LEU A 16 -17.71 -5.82 -17.93
CA LEU A 16 -16.28 -6.13 -17.99
C LEU A 16 -15.58 -5.34 -19.10
N GLN A 17 -16.15 -5.31 -20.31
CA GLN A 17 -15.60 -4.51 -21.43
C GLN A 17 -15.53 -3.03 -21.06
N TYR A 18 -16.58 -2.47 -20.46
CA TYR A 18 -16.54 -1.09 -19.98
C TYR A 18 -15.47 -0.87 -18.93
N ALA A 19 -15.30 -1.79 -17.98
CA ALA A 19 -14.26 -1.70 -16.97
C ALA A 19 -12.87 -1.64 -17.61
N VAL A 20 -12.59 -2.46 -18.63
CA VAL A 20 -11.32 -2.41 -19.39
C VAL A 20 -11.08 -1.04 -20.02
N THR A 21 -12.10 -0.38 -20.58
CA THR A 21 -11.93 0.95 -21.19
C THR A 21 -11.44 2.03 -20.22
N LEU A 22 -11.58 1.80 -18.91
CA LEU A 22 -11.16 2.75 -17.88
C LEU A 22 -9.73 2.51 -17.38
N ILE A 23 -9.16 1.34 -17.67
CA ILE A 23 -7.82 0.95 -17.20
C ILE A 23 -6.79 1.41 -18.25
N PRO A 24 -5.73 2.15 -17.87
CA PRO A 24 -4.66 2.52 -18.78
C PRO A 24 -3.70 1.33 -19.00
N VAL A 25 -4.21 0.24 -19.57
CA VAL A 25 -3.52 -1.07 -19.65
C VAL A 25 -2.13 -0.95 -20.29
N ASP A 26 -1.99 -0.15 -21.35
CA ASP A 26 -0.71 0.02 -22.04
C ASP A 26 0.34 0.71 -21.14
N GLU A 27 -0.05 1.74 -20.38
CA GLU A 27 0.85 2.41 -19.44
C GLU A 27 1.29 1.47 -18.31
N LEU A 28 0.34 0.67 -17.77
CA LEU A 28 0.63 -0.29 -16.71
C LEU A 28 1.57 -1.40 -17.23
N ARG A 29 1.36 -1.87 -18.46
CA ARG A 29 2.24 -2.85 -19.10
C ARG A 29 3.66 -2.30 -19.31
N VAL A 30 3.81 -1.05 -19.75
CA VAL A 30 5.14 -0.43 -19.87
C VAL A 30 5.85 -0.40 -18.52
N LYS A 31 5.17 0.00 -17.45
CA LYS A 31 5.75 -0.01 -16.09
C LYS A 31 6.11 -1.41 -15.61
N ALA A 32 5.24 -2.39 -15.85
CA ALA A 32 5.49 -3.79 -15.51
C ALA A 32 6.71 -4.35 -16.25
N THR A 33 6.85 -4.07 -17.55
CA THR A 33 8.02 -4.46 -18.35
C THR A 33 9.30 -3.82 -17.85
N LEU A 34 9.28 -2.52 -17.50
CA LEU A 34 10.45 -1.84 -16.93
C LEU A 34 10.88 -2.48 -15.60
N LYS A 35 9.91 -2.84 -14.74
CA LYS A 35 10.20 -3.60 -13.52
C LYS A 35 10.76 -4.98 -13.84
N TYR A 36 10.18 -5.69 -14.80
CA TYR A 36 10.64 -7.01 -15.23
C TYR A 36 12.11 -6.98 -15.66
N SER A 37 12.50 -6.03 -16.50
CA SER A 37 13.89 -5.87 -16.96
C SER A 37 14.91 -5.54 -15.85
N SER A 38 14.44 -5.08 -14.69
CA SER A 38 15.30 -4.80 -13.53
C SER A 38 15.49 -6.00 -12.61
N ILE A 39 14.76 -7.09 -12.83
CA ILE A 39 14.80 -8.31 -12.01
C ILE A 39 15.84 -9.27 -12.64
N PRO A 40 16.81 -9.79 -11.86
CA PRO A 40 17.77 -10.78 -12.36
C PRO A 40 17.09 -12.03 -12.93
N GLU A 41 17.62 -12.59 -14.02
CA GLU A 41 17.06 -13.76 -14.74
C GLU A 41 16.88 -15.04 -13.89
N SER A 42 17.48 -15.10 -12.70
CA SER A 42 17.45 -16.25 -11.80
C SER A 42 16.10 -16.48 -11.11
N ASP A 43 15.06 -15.72 -11.46
CA ASP A 43 13.84 -15.55 -10.68
C ASP A 43 12.57 -15.73 -11.53
N SER A 44 11.57 -16.40 -10.96
CA SER A 44 10.40 -16.94 -11.67
C SER A 44 9.14 -16.05 -11.61
N ILE A 45 9.26 -14.73 -11.54
CA ILE A 45 8.09 -13.84 -11.52
C ILE A 45 7.64 -13.56 -12.96
N ASP A 46 6.33 -13.59 -13.19
CA ASP A 46 5.77 -13.36 -14.53
C ASP A 46 5.38 -11.91 -14.73
N ILE A 47 5.33 -11.45 -15.98
CA ILE A 47 4.93 -10.09 -16.30
C ILE A 47 3.47 -9.82 -15.89
N ASP A 48 2.61 -10.84 -15.93
CA ASP A 48 1.22 -10.75 -15.47
C ASP A 48 1.13 -10.46 -13.97
N ASP A 49 2.05 -11.00 -13.17
CA ASP A 49 2.14 -10.71 -11.73
C ASP A 49 2.62 -9.28 -11.48
N LEU A 50 3.56 -8.78 -12.27
CA LEU A 50 4.03 -7.39 -12.18
C LEU A 50 2.94 -6.41 -12.61
N LEU A 51 2.16 -6.75 -13.65
CA LEU A 51 1.01 -5.97 -14.07
C LEU A 51 -0.04 -5.85 -12.95
N LEU A 52 -0.25 -6.92 -12.17
CA LEU A 52 -1.13 -6.87 -10.99
C LEU A 52 -0.63 -5.89 -9.92
N LEU A 53 0.69 -5.80 -9.70
CA LEU A 53 1.27 -4.80 -8.79
C LEU A 53 1.07 -3.38 -9.30
N GLU A 54 1.26 -3.14 -10.60
CA GLU A 54 0.98 -1.84 -11.22
C GLU A 54 -0.50 -1.47 -11.16
N LEU A 55 -1.40 -2.45 -11.28
CA LEU A 55 -2.84 -2.26 -11.16
C LEU A 55 -3.22 -1.81 -9.75
N LEU A 56 -2.66 -2.43 -8.70
CA LEU A 56 -2.88 -2.02 -7.30
C LEU A 56 -2.41 -0.57 -7.06
N GLU A 57 -1.21 -0.23 -7.53
CA GLU A 57 -0.64 1.11 -7.39
C GLU A 57 -1.50 2.16 -8.10
N TRP A 58 -1.90 1.89 -9.35
CA TRP A 58 -2.78 2.77 -10.11
C TRP A 58 -4.16 2.90 -9.46
N PHE A 59 -4.72 1.80 -8.96
CA PHE A 59 -6.03 1.81 -8.35
C PHE A 59 -6.08 2.75 -7.13
N LYS A 60 -5.11 2.63 -6.22
CA LYS A 60 -5.01 3.48 -5.02
C LYS A 60 -4.53 4.90 -5.32
N GLY A 61 -3.49 5.03 -6.15
CA GLY A 61 -2.85 6.31 -6.44
C GLY A 61 -3.73 7.23 -7.29
N SER A 62 -4.41 6.67 -8.29
CA SER A 62 -5.02 7.44 -9.38
C SER A 62 -6.52 7.22 -9.50
N PHE A 63 -6.98 5.96 -9.47
CA PHE A 63 -8.35 5.63 -9.88
C PHE A 63 -9.39 5.84 -8.79
N PHE A 64 -9.18 5.27 -7.61
CA PHE A 64 -10.18 5.18 -6.53
C PHE A 64 -9.75 5.99 -5.30
N LYS A 65 -10.72 6.56 -4.57
CA LYS A 65 -10.45 7.45 -3.43
C LYS A 65 -11.15 7.01 -2.16
N TRP A 66 -10.45 7.17 -1.04
CA TRP A 66 -11.02 6.86 0.27
C TRP A 66 -12.06 7.91 0.61
N MET A 67 -13.19 7.48 1.15
CA MET A 67 -14.25 8.38 1.58
C MET A 67 -14.69 7.98 2.99
N ASP A 68 -14.36 8.82 3.96
CA ASP A 68 -14.84 8.68 5.33
C ASP A 68 -16.02 9.60 5.62
N ALA A 69 -15.87 10.90 5.39
CA ALA A 69 -16.95 11.87 5.45
C ALA A 69 -16.81 12.89 4.30
N PRO A 70 -17.90 13.29 3.64
CA PRO A 70 -17.84 14.28 2.57
C PRO A 70 -17.49 15.66 3.13
N LYS A 71 -16.79 16.47 2.33
CA LYS A 71 -16.60 17.90 2.61
C LYS A 71 -17.77 18.70 2.06
N CYS A 72 -18.21 19.68 2.83
CA CYS A 72 -19.27 20.59 2.42
C CYS A 72 -18.81 21.40 1.19
N GLY A 73 -19.57 21.34 0.09
CA GLY A 73 -19.25 22.07 -1.14
C GLY A 73 -19.22 23.60 -0.99
N SER A 74 -20.00 24.15 -0.06
CA SER A 74 -20.02 25.61 0.20
C SER A 74 -19.00 26.08 1.22
N CYS A 75 -18.76 25.32 2.29
CA CYS A 75 -17.92 25.76 3.41
C CYS A 75 -16.53 25.10 3.44
N GLY A 76 -16.32 24.01 2.68
CA GLY A 76 -15.10 23.20 2.72
C GLY A 76 -14.90 22.35 3.99
N VAL A 77 -15.72 22.57 5.02
CA VAL A 77 -15.67 21.86 6.31
C VAL A 77 -16.12 20.40 6.15
N VAL A 78 -15.46 19.49 6.89
CA VAL A 78 -15.84 18.07 6.96
C VAL A 78 -17.20 17.95 7.64
N THR A 79 -18.09 17.20 7.02
CA THR A 79 -19.45 16.99 7.53
C THR A 79 -19.45 15.98 8.69
N VAL A 80 -20.48 16.04 9.52
CA VAL A 80 -20.66 15.15 10.68
C VAL A 80 -21.73 14.11 10.36
N SER A 81 -21.46 12.84 10.71
CA SER A 81 -22.43 11.76 10.53
C SER A 81 -23.66 11.95 11.42
N LYS A 82 -24.83 11.75 10.84
CA LYS A 82 -26.15 11.74 11.51
C LYS A 82 -26.79 10.36 11.53
N GLY A 83 -26.03 9.32 11.17
CA GLY A 83 -26.51 7.94 11.11
C GLY A 83 -26.92 7.53 9.69
N PHE A 84 -27.90 6.65 9.59
CA PHE A 84 -28.33 6.07 8.32
C PHE A 84 -29.74 6.51 7.95
N ILE A 85 -29.96 6.67 6.65
CA ILE A 85 -31.26 6.98 6.05
C ILE A 85 -31.57 5.95 4.94
N PRO A 86 -32.85 5.73 4.61
CA PRO A 86 -33.21 4.80 3.54
C PRO A 86 -32.68 5.29 2.18
N PRO A 87 -32.29 4.36 1.30
CA PRO A 87 -31.93 4.69 -0.08
C PRO A 87 -33.14 5.21 -0.84
N THR A 88 -32.89 6.12 -1.78
CA THR A 88 -33.89 6.48 -2.80
C THR A 88 -34.04 5.35 -3.82
N ASP A 89 -35.11 5.37 -4.62
CA ASP A 89 -35.30 4.38 -5.69
C ASP A 89 -34.12 4.35 -6.68
N GLU A 90 -33.52 5.51 -6.97
CA GLU A 90 -32.34 5.58 -7.84
C GLU A 90 -31.11 4.96 -7.18
N GLU A 91 -30.91 5.21 -5.87
CA GLU A 91 -29.78 4.64 -5.14
C GLU A 91 -29.93 3.12 -4.99
N ALA A 92 -31.15 2.64 -4.72
CA ALA A 92 -31.48 1.23 -4.62
C ALA A 92 -31.27 0.46 -5.93
N ARG A 93 -31.53 1.08 -7.10
CA ARG A 93 -31.22 0.51 -8.43
C ARG A 93 -29.74 0.20 -8.64
N TRP A 94 -28.85 0.86 -7.89
CA TRP A 94 -27.40 0.62 -7.90
C TRP A 94 -26.93 -0.21 -6.70
N ASP A 95 -27.85 -1.02 -6.14
CA ASP A 95 -27.62 -1.94 -5.02
C ASP A 95 -27.10 -1.24 -3.75
N ALA A 96 -27.50 0.01 -3.53
CA ALA A 96 -27.30 0.65 -2.24
C ALA A 96 -28.34 0.15 -1.24
N SER A 97 -27.90 -0.66 -0.27
CA SER A 97 -28.76 -1.15 0.82
C SER A 97 -28.91 -0.15 1.97
N ARG A 98 -27.97 0.78 2.10
CA ARG A 98 -27.94 1.80 3.15
C ARG A 98 -27.27 3.08 2.67
N VAL A 99 -27.68 4.20 3.24
CA VAL A 99 -27.12 5.53 2.94
C VAL A 99 -26.68 6.17 4.23
N GLU A 100 -25.41 6.56 4.29
CA GLU A 100 -24.89 7.37 5.40
C GLU A 100 -25.32 8.82 5.21
N HIS A 101 -25.92 9.38 6.25
CA HIS A 101 -26.38 10.75 6.27
C HIS A 101 -25.35 11.63 6.98
N PHE A 102 -24.99 12.73 6.34
CA PHE A 102 -24.07 13.70 6.91
C PHE A 102 -24.68 15.11 6.88
N THR A 103 -24.27 15.95 7.82
CA THR A 103 -24.69 17.36 7.87
C THR A 103 -23.49 18.27 8.08
N CYS A 104 -23.46 19.40 7.38
CA CYS A 104 -22.45 20.42 7.61
C CYS A 104 -22.74 21.14 8.94
N PRO A 105 -21.78 21.22 9.87
CA PRO A 105 -22.01 21.91 11.15
C PRO A 105 -22.12 23.44 11.00
N THR A 106 -21.70 24.01 9.87
CA THR A 106 -21.68 25.46 9.65
C THR A 106 -22.89 25.97 8.88
N CYS A 107 -23.26 25.30 7.78
CA CYS A 107 -24.38 25.73 6.92
C CYS A 107 -25.57 24.77 6.91
N GLU A 108 -25.54 23.74 7.76
CA GLU A 108 -26.63 22.76 7.96
C GLU A 108 -27.07 21.98 6.71
N LYS A 109 -26.33 22.09 5.61
CA LYS A 109 -26.59 21.32 4.39
C LYS A 109 -26.44 19.82 4.64
N SER A 110 -27.41 19.08 4.11
CA SER A 110 -27.50 17.63 4.15
C SER A 110 -26.74 16.99 3.00
N TYR A 111 -26.00 15.92 3.29
CA TYR A 111 -25.22 15.15 2.33
C TYR A 111 -25.56 13.67 2.48
N ARG A 112 -25.71 12.98 1.35
CA ARG A 112 -25.99 11.55 1.27
C ARG A 112 -24.75 10.82 0.76
N PHE A 113 -24.41 9.70 1.39
CA PHE A 113 -23.40 8.78 0.88
C PHE A 113 -23.99 7.36 0.79
N PRO A 114 -24.53 6.99 -0.40
CA PRO A 114 -25.04 5.65 -0.63
C PRO A 114 -23.90 4.63 -0.68
N ARG A 115 -24.08 3.51 0.04
CA ARG A 115 -23.14 2.38 0.03
C ARG A 115 -23.46 1.44 -1.13
N PHE A 116 -23.05 1.85 -2.33
CA PHE A 116 -23.31 1.11 -3.57
C PHE A 116 -22.59 -0.24 -3.59
N ASN A 117 -23.29 -1.29 -4.03
CA ASN A 117 -22.68 -2.59 -4.30
C ASN A 117 -22.59 -2.88 -5.81
N HIS A 118 -23.30 -2.13 -6.66
CA HIS A 118 -23.24 -2.33 -8.10
C HIS A 118 -21.90 -1.81 -8.66
N PRO A 119 -21.06 -2.65 -9.28
CA PRO A 119 -19.71 -2.25 -9.69
C PRO A 119 -19.68 -1.16 -10.77
N ARG A 120 -20.64 -1.19 -11.72
CA ARG A 120 -20.86 -0.10 -12.69
C ARG A 120 -20.93 1.29 -12.02
N LYS A 121 -21.63 1.39 -10.89
CA LYS A 121 -21.74 2.66 -10.17
C LYS A 121 -20.43 3.02 -9.48
N LEU A 122 -19.71 2.05 -8.95
CA LEU A 122 -18.40 2.25 -8.33
C LEU A 122 -17.36 2.76 -9.33
N LEU A 123 -17.38 2.27 -10.58
CA LEU A 123 -16.53 2.79 -11.67
C LEU A 123 -16.79 4.27 -12.00
N GLN A 124 -18.01 4.76 -11.73
CA GLN A 124 -18.40 6.16 -11.88
C GLN A 124 -18.04 7.01 -10.65
N THR A 125 -18.39 6.53 -9.45
CA THR A 125 -18.20 7.30 -8.21
C THR A 125 -16.75 7.33 -7.76
N ARG A 126 -15.98 6.27 -8.08
CA ARG A 126 -14.55 6.12 -7.82
C ARG A 126 -14.15 6.42 -6.37
N ARG A 127 -15.04 6.12 -5.42
CA ARG A 127 -14.81 6.39 -4.00
C ARG A 127 -15.62 5.49 -3.10
N GLY A 128 -15.09 5.24 -1.90
CA GLY A 128 -15.76 4.51 -0.84
C GLY A 128 -14.80 4.04 0.25
N ARG A 129 -15.19 2.99 0.98
CA ARG A 129 -14.35 2.32 1.99
C ARG A 129 -14.00 0.90 1.53
N CYS A 130 -13.39 0.08 2.39
CA CYS A 130 -12.90 -1.26 2.05
C CYS A 130 -13.88 -2.10 1.20
N GLY A 131 -15.17 -2.09 1.53
CA GLY A 131 -16.25 -2.70 0.74
C GLY A 131 -16.25 -2.32 -0.73
N GLU A 132 -16.40 -1.03 -1.02
CA GLU A 132 -16.43 -0.50 -2.39
C GLU A 132 -15.09 -0.67 -3.12
N TRP A 133 -13.98 -0.53 -2.39
CA TRP A 133 -12.63 -0.70 -2.92
C TRP A 133 -12.39 -2.13 -3.40
N ALA A 134 -12.60 -3.12 -2.53
CA ALA A 134 -12.42 -4.53 -2.88
C ALA A 134 -13.36 -4.96 -4.01
N ASN A 135 -14.63 -4.55 -3.96
CA ASN A 135 -15.62 -4.89 -4.99
C ASN A 135 -15.19 -4.34 -6.37
N CYS A 136 -14.88 -3.05 -6.44
CA CYS A 136 -14.45 -2.43 -7.70
C CYS A 136 -13.12 -3.01 -8.19
N PHE A 137 -12.17 -3.27 -7.30
CA PHE A 137 -10.87 -3.83 -7.67
C PHE A 137 -11.00 -5.27 -8.18
N THR A 138 -11.79 -6.13 -7.52
CA THR A 138 -12.05 -7.50 -7.99
C THR A 138 -12.65 -7.50 -9.39
N LEU A 139 -13.62 -6.61 -9.69
CA LEU A 139 -14.17 -6.46 -11.04
C LEU A 139 -13.07 -6.13 -12.07
N LEU A 140 -12.17 -5.19 -11.76
CA LEU A 140 -11.09 -4.79 -12.66
C LEU A 140 -10.11 -5.94 -12.91
N CYS A 141 -9.80 -6.75 -11.89
CA CYS A 141 -9.01 -7.97 -12.05
C CYS A 141 -9.70 -8.97 -13.00
N VAL A 142 -10.99 -9.26 -12.78
CA VAL A 142 -11.77 -10.14 -13.65
C VAL A 142 -11.81 -9.61 -15.09
N ALA A 143 -12.01 -8.30 -15.26
CA ALA A 143 -12.06 -7.65 -16.57
C ALA A 143 -10.76 -7.76 -17.37
N LEU A 144 -9.61 -7.80 -16.68
CA LEU A 144 -8.29 -8.03 -17.28
C LEU A 144 -7.98 -9.53 -17.52
N GLY A 145 -8.91 -10.44 -17.18
CA GLY A 145 -8.75 -11.87 -17.38
C GLY A 145 -8.01 -12.60 -16.25
N TYR A 146 -7.83 -11.96 -15.08
CA TYR A 146 -7.32 -12.64 -13.90
C TYR A 146 -8.40 -13.53 -13.28
N ASP A 147 -7.99 -14.72 -12.81
CA ASP A 147 -8.80 -15.50 -11.88
C ASP A 147 -8.76 -14.78 -10.52
N ALA A 148 -9.84 -14.12 -10.15
CA ALA A 148 -9.93 -13.31 -8.94
C ALA A 148 -11.05 -13.81 -7.99
N ARG A 149 -10.81 -13.66 -6.69
CA ARG A 149 -11.79 -13.91 -5.62
C ARG A 149 -12.04 -12.63 -4.84
N PHE A 150 -13.30 -12.39 -4.49
CA PHE A 150 -13.65 -11.45 -3.42
C PHE A 150 -13.52 -12.18 -2.09
N VAL A 151 -12.80 -11.60 -1.13
CA VAL A 151 -12.55 -12.21 0.17
C VAL A 151 -13.22 -11.40 1.27
N LEU A 152 -14.00 -12.08 2.10
CA LEU A 152 -14.69 -11.50 3.26
C LEU A 152 -14.12 -12.07 4.55
N ASP A 153 -13.60 -11.17 5.37
CA ASP A 153 -13.27 -11.42 6.76
C ASP A 153 -14.44 -10.97 7.64
N TRP A 154 -14.93 -11.91 8.46
CA TRP A 154 -16.04 -11.68 9.35
C TRP A 154 -15.75 -10.62 10.43
N THR A 155 -14.51 -10.16 10.57
CA THR A 155 -14.12 -9.04 11.46
C THR A 155 -14.10 -7.70 10.73
N ASP A 156 -15.08 -7.48 9.85
CA ASP A 156 -15.38 -6.22 9.15
C ASP A 156 -14.27 -5.72 8.22
N HIS A 157 -13.68 -6.63 7.43
CA HIS A 157 -12.78 -6.25 6.34
C HIS A 157 -12.98 -7.13 5.11
N VAL A 158 -12.60 -6.60 3.95
CA VAL A 158 -12.69 -7.30 2.66
C VAL A 158 -11.51 -6.93 1.78
N TRP A 159 -11.13 -7.86 0.91
CA TRP A 159 -10.03 -7.67 -0.05
C TRP A 159 -10.21 -8.61 -1.25
N THR A 160 -9.17 -8.74 -2.07
CA THR A 160 -9.17 -9.56 -3.28
C THR A 160 -8.07 -10.62 -3.22
N GLU A 161 -8.30 -11.82 -3.73
CA GLU A 161 -7.22 -12.74 -4.09
C GLU A 161 -7.14 -12.88 -5.61
N VAL A 162 -5.92 -13.00 -6.14
CA VAL A 162 -5.69 -13.22 -7.58
C VAL A 162 -4.79 -14.44 -7.76
N TYR A 163 -5.16 -15.36 -8.65
CA TYR A 163 -4.37 -16.56 -8.90
C TYR A 163 -3.16 -16.24 -9.80
N SER A 164 -1.96 -16.43 -9.26
CA SER A 164 -0.71 -16.35 -10.02
C SER A 164 -0.48 -17.65 -10.78
N ARG A 165 -0.41 -17.56 -12.11
CA ARG A 165 -0.19 -18.72 -12.99
C ARG A 165 1.24 -19.25 -12.87
N SER A 166 2.21 -18.35 -12.80
CA SER A 166 3.63 -18.63 -12.59
C SER A 166 3.88 -19.23 -11.20
N GLY A 167 3.32 -18.61 -10.15
CA GLY A 167 3.44 -19.03 -8.76
C GLY A 167 2.56 -20.23 -8.40
N LYS A 168 1.61 -20.60 -9.28
CA LYS A 168 0.65 -21.70 -9.12
C LYS A 168 -0.11 -21.65 -7.78
N ARG A 169 -0.46 -20.45 -7.32
CA ARG A 169 -1.12 -20.20 -6.03
C ARG A 169 -1.92 -18.91 -6.05
N TRP A 170 -2.79 -18.75 -5.07
CA TRP A 170 -3.50 -17.50 -4.82
C TRP A 170 -2.59 -16.48 -4.14
N LEU A 171 -2.63 -15.24 -4.65
CA LEU A 171 -1.98 -14.08 -4.08
C LEU A 171 -3.02 -13.26 -3.33
N HIS A 172 -2.71 -12.90 -2.09
CA HIS A 172 -3.47 -11.89 -1.36
C HIS A 172 -3.27 -10.51 -2.00
N CYS A 173 -4.33 -9.73 -2.20
CA CYS A 173 -4.29 -8.37 -2.72
C CYS A 173 -5.25 -7.47 -1.93
N ASP A 174 -4.70 -6.52 -1.16
CA ASP A 174 -5.47 -5.48 -0.50
C ASP A 174 -5.33 -4.16 -1.28
N PRO A 175 -6.37 -3.75 -2.05
CA PRO A 175 -6.32 -2.52 -2.83
C PRO A 175 -6.39 -1.26 -1.97
N CYS A 176 -7.01 -1.31 -0.79
CA CYS A 176 -7.03 -0.18 0.14
C CYS A 176 -5.64 0.14 0.63
N GLU A 177 -4.84 -0.90 0.89
CA GLU A 177 -3.49 -0.77 1.41
C GLU A 177 -2.42 -0.70 0.32
N ASN A 178 -2.75 -1.06 -0.93
CA ASN A 178 -1.78 -1.30 -2.01
C ASN A 178 -0.73 -2.34 -1.57
N VAL A 179 -1.24 -3.46 -1.08
CA VAL A 179 -0.44 -4.57 -0.56
C VAL A 179 -0.75 -5.83 -1.33
N CYS A 180 0.30 -6.52 -1.78
CA CYS A 180 0.20 -7.82 -2.42
C CYS A 180 1.06 -8.86 -1.67
N ASP A 181 0.51 -10.07 -1.51
CA ASP A 181 1.18 -11.26 -0.96
C ASP A 181 1.71 -11.09 0.48
N LYS A 182 0.91 -10.42 1.33
CA LYS A 182 1.14 -10.25 2.77
C LYS A 182 -0.08 -10.63 3.60
N PRO A 183 -0.50 -11.91 3.57
CA PRO A 183 -1.76 -12.32 4.20
C PRO A 183 -1.76 -12.14 5.72
N LEU A 184 -0.62 -12.30 6.40
CA LEU A 184 -0.53 -12.12 7.85
C LEU A 184 -0.64 -10.65 8.32
N MET A 185 -0.88 -9.69 7.42
CA MET A 185 -0.89 -8.25 7.78
C MET A 185 -2.04 -7.92 8.72
N TYR A 186 -3.12 -8.70 8.64
CA TYR A 186 -4.31 -8.50 9.45
C TYR A 186 -4.12 -9.05 10.87
N GLU A 187 -3.70 -10.31 11.01
CA GLU A 187 -3.50 -10.92 12.32
C GLU A 187 -2.25 -10.38 13.02
N VAL A 188 -1.10 -10.37 12.34
CA VAL A 188 0.18 -9.99 12.96
C VAL A 188 0.38 -8.48 12.92
N GLY A 189 0.08 -7.85 11.78
CA GLY A 189 0.24 -6.41 11.60
C GLY A 189 -0.81 -5.61 12.37
N TRP A 190 -2.09 -5.81 12.06
CA TRP A 190 -3.21 -5.08 12.66
C TRP A 190 -3.72 -5.68 13.97
N LYS A 191 -3.19 -6.83 14.40
CA LYS A 191 -3.59 -7.53 15.62
C LYS A 191 -5.08 -7.90 15.64
N LYS A 192 -5.63 -8.22 14.47
CA LYS A 192 -7.04 -8.64 14.35
C LYS A 192 -7.22 -10.05 14.91
N GLU A 193 -8.27 -10.24 15.69
CA GLU A 193 -8.71 -11.53 16.19
C GLU A 193 -9.57 -12.25 15.13
N LEU A 194 -8.91 -12.79 14.11
CA LEU A 194 -9.57 -13.41 12.96
C LEU A 194 -10.42 -14.62 13.36
N ARG A 195 -11.45 -14.91 12.55
CA ARG A 195 -12.38 -16.04 12.77
C ARG A 195 -12.69 -16.82 11.49
N TYR A 196 -13.42 -16.21 10.57
CA TYR A 196 -13.84 -16.80 9.30
C TYR A 196 -13.43 -15.86 8.20
N ILE A 197 -12.68 -16.38 7.24
CA ILE A 197 -12.30 -15.67 6.02
C ILE A 197 -12.70 -16.55 4.84
N ILE A 198 -13.71 -16.10 4.12
CA ILE A 198 -14.33 -16.85 3.03
C ILE A 198 -14.07 -16.12 1.72
N ALA A 199 -13.54 -16.83 0.74
CA ALA A 199 -13.28 -16.32 -0.59
C ALA A 199 -14.29 -16.86 -1.59
N VAL A 200 -14.76 -16.02 -2.51
CA VAL A 200 -15.70 -16.37 -3.58
C VAL A 200 -15.17 -15.87 -4.92
N SER A 201 -15.12 -16.75 -5.92
CA SER A 201 -14.91 -16.42 -7.33
C SER A 201 -16.11 -16.90 -8.16
N LYS A 202 -16.00 -16.72 -9.49
CA LYS A 202 -16.95 -17.25 -10.46
C LYS A 202 -17.20 -18.77 -10.32
N TYR A 203 -16.17 -19.54 -9.95
CA TYR A 203 -16.23 -21.01 -9.97
C TYR A 203 -15.99 -21.67 -8.62
N GLU A 204 -15.61 -20.92 -7.59
CA GLU A 204 -15.21 -21.49 -6.31
C GLU A 204 -15.70 -20.65 -5.13
N ILE A 205 -16.04 -21.36 -4.06
CA ILE A 205 -16.09 -20.82 -2.71
C ILE A 205 -15.10 -21.61 -1.85
N GLN A 206 -14.33 -20.92 -1.01
CA GLN A 206 -13.28 -21.56 -0.22
C GLN A 206 -13.14 -20.86 1.13
N ASP A 207 -13.01 -21.64 2.20
CA ASP A 207 -12.50 -21.14 3.46
C ASP A 207 -10.98 -20.98 3.32
N VAL A 208 -10.53 -19.73 3.33
CA VAL A 208 -9.12 -19.36 3.17
C VAL A 208 -8.50 -18.89 4.49
N THR A 209 -9.19 -19.06 5.62
CA THR A 209 -8.76 -18.60 6.96
C THR A 209 -7.32 -18.99 7.28
N TRP A 210 -6.93 -20.23 6.97
CA TRP A 210 -5.58 -20.77 7.18
C TRP A 210 -4.45 -19.95 6.55
N ARG A 211 -4.72 -19.24 5.44
CA ARG A 211 -3.73 -18.38 4.78
C ARG A 211 -3.39 -17.14 5.60
N TYR A 212 -4.35 -16.65 6.37
CA TYR A 212 -4.31 -15.34 7.03
C TYR A 212 -4.02 -15.42 8.53
N THR A 213 -3.83 -16.63 9.06
CA THR A 213 -3.50 -16.88 10.47
C THR A 213 -2.21 -17.68 10.58
N ALA A 214 -1.36 -17.28 11.53
CA ALA A 214 -0.21 -18.03 11.98
C ALA A 214 -0.55 -18.98 13.15
N ASP A 215 -1.68 -18.74 13.84
CA ASP A 215 -2.18 -19.55 14.95
C ASP A 215 -3.64 -19.98 14.69
N PHE A 216 -3.76 -21.07 13.93
CA PHE A 216 -5.08 -21.61 13.61
C PHE A 216 -5.77 -22.21 14.83
N GLU A 217 -5.05 -22.75 15.83
CA GLU A 217 -5.67 -23.31 17.02
C GLU A 217 -6.45 -22.25 17.78
N GLU A 218 -5.85 -21.06 17.93
CA GLU A 218 -6.49 -19.95 18.59
C GLU A 218 -7.62 -19.35 17.74
N THR A 219 -7.45 -19.28 16.42
CA THR A 219 -8.53 -18.90 15.50
C THR A 219 -9.71 -19.87 15.57
N LEU A 220 -9.46 -21.17 15.69
CA LEU A 220 -10.51 -22.20 15.83
C LEU A 220 -11.33 -22.01 17.11
N ARG A 221 -10.71 -21.59 18.22
CA ARG A 221 -11.45 -21.27 19.47
C ARG A 221 -12.44 -20.11 19.30
N ARG A 222 -12.18 -19.19 18.36
CA ARG A 222 -13.08 -18.05 18.03
C ARG A 222 -14.19 -18.41 17.04
N ARG A 223 -14.08 -19.55 16.34
CA ARG A 223 -15.03 -20.01 15.32
C ARG A 223 -16.26 -20.68 15.94
N LYS A 224 -17.16 -19.85 16.49
CA LYS A 224 -18.36 -20.29 17.24
C LYS A 224 -19.68 -20.16 16.48
N VAL A 225 -19.67 -19.70 15.22
CA VAL A 225 -20.90 -19.40 14.46
C VAL A 225 -21.58 -20.68 13.98
N CYS A 226 -20.82 -21.68 13.55
CA CYS A 226 -21.32 -22.98 13.13
C CYS A 226 -20.27 -24.07 13.33
N ARG A 227 -20.67 -25.34 13.23
CA ARG A 227 -19.76 -26.49 13.25
C ARG A 227 -18.92 -26.51 11.96
N GLU A 228 -17.65 -26.91 12.06
CA GLU A 228 -16.74 -26.96 10.91
C GLU A 228 -17.23 -27.93 9.82
N GLU A 229 -17.85 -29.05 10.21
CA GLU A 229 -18.43 -30.01 9.26
C GLU A 229 -19.60 -29.42 8.49
N PHE A 230 -20.41 -28.57 9.16
CA PHE A 230 -21.52 -27.88 8.52
C PHE A 230 -21.01 -26.82 7.53
N LEU A 231 -20.01 -26.03 7.92
CA LEU A 231 -19.39 -25.06 7.02
C LEU A 231 -18.81 -25.74 5.77
N LEU A 232 -18.06 -26.83 5.97
CA LEU A 232 -17.49 -27.61 4.87
C LEU A 232 -18.59 -28.15 3.94
N HIS A 233 -19.68 -28.70 4.50
CA HIS A 233 -20.81 -29.15 3.71
C HIS A 233 -21.46 -28.02 2.89
N CYS A 234 -21.63 -26.83 3.48
CA CYS A 234 -22.14 -25.66 2.76
C CYS A 234 -21.21 -25.25 1.61
N ILE A 235 -19.91 -25.20 1.86
CA ILE A 235 -18.89 -24.86 0.84
C ILE A 235 -18.95 -25.85 -0.32
N LEU A 236 -18.94 -27.16 -0.03
CA LEU A 236 -19.00 -28.20 -1.08
C LEU A 236 -20.31 -28.14 -1.86
N THR A 237 -21.45 -27.94 -1.19
CA THR A 237 -22.76 -27.84 -1.85
C THR A 237 -22.85 -26.62 -2.78
N ILE A 238 -22.31 -25.48 -2.36
CA ILE A 238 -22.28 -24.27 -3.20
C ILE A 238 -21.31 -24.47 -4.36
N GLN A 239 -20.14 -25.07 -4.10
CA GLN A 239 -19.15 -25.39 -5.12
C GLN A 239 -19.74 -26.25 -6.25
N GLU A 240 -20.45 -27.33 -5.91
CA GLU A 240 -21.08 -28.23 -6.89
C GLU A 240 -22.04 -27.47 -7.82
N LYS A 241 -22.76 -26.48 -7.28
CA LYS A 241 -23.65 -25.62 -8.07
C LYS A 241 -22.87 -24.70 -9.02
N LEU A 242 -21.83 -24.04 -8.52
CA LEU A 242 -20.98 -23.14 -9.32
C LEU A 242 -20.25 -23.87 -10.45
N GLN A 243 -19.92 -25.14 -10.24
CA GLN A 243 -19.12 -25.94 -11.16
C GLN A 243 -19.94 -26.83 -12.09
N LYS A 244 -21.28 -26.82 -11.99
CA LYS A 244 -22.18 -27.74 -12.70
C LYS A 244 -22.06 -27.65 -14.23
N SER A 245 -21.78 -26.47 -14.78
CA SER A 245 -21.67 -26.22 -16.22
C SER A 245 -20.24 -26.37 -16.77
N LEU A 246 -19.26 -26.69 -15.93
CA LEU A 246 -17.86 -26.76 -16.34
C LEU A 246 -17.53 -28.08 -17.04
N SER A 247 -16.65 -28.01 -18.02
CA SER A 247 -16.09 -29.18 -18.70
C SER A 247 -15.14 -29.97 -17.79
N THR A 248 -14.97 -31.27 -18.06
CA THR A 248 -14.05 -32.14 -17.31
C THR A 248 -12.62 -31.58 -17.20
N PRO A 249 -12.01 -31.00 -18.26
CA PRO A 249 -10.69 -30.37 -18.14
C PRO A 249 -10.65 -29.16 -17.21
N GLN A 250 -11.69 -28.32 -17.22
CA GLN A 250 -11.79 -27.16 -16.32
C GLN A 250 -11.92 -27.61 -14.86
N LEU A 251 -12.79 -28.60 -14.60
CA LEU A 251 -12.94 -29.19 -13.27
C LEU A 251 -11.63 -29.77 -12.75
N LYS A 252 -10.91 -30.53 -13.59
CA LYS A 252 -9.61 -31.08 -13.22
C LYS A 252 -8.60 -29.98 -12.86
N ALA A 253 -8.54 -28.90 -13.66
CA ALA A 253 -7.66 -27.78 -13.37
C ALA A 253 -7.98 -27.11 -12.02
N LEU A 254 -9.28 -26.88 -11.71
CA LEU A 254 -9.70 -26.30 -10.43
C LEU A 254 -9.39 -27.23 -9.25
N LEU A 255 -9.64 -28.54 -9.39
CA LEU A 255 -9.28 -29.54 -8.37
C LEU A 255 -7.78 -29.57 -8.08
N GLU A 256 -6.94 -29.49 -9.12
CA GLU A 256 -5.50 -29.42 -8.95
C GLU A 256 -5.05 -28.13 -8.22
N ARG A 257 -5.69 -26.99 -8.52
CA ARG A 257 -5.42 -25.72 -7.81
C ARG A 257 -5.81 -25.83 -6.33
N ARG A 258 -6.99 -26.38 -6.05
CA ARG A 258 -7.47 -26.62 -4.68
C ARG A 258 -6.56 -27.55 -3.89
N ALA A 259 -6.11 -28.64 -4.49
CA ALA A 259 -5.19 -29.56 -3.82
C ALA A 259 -3.88 -28.85 -3.40
N ARG A 260 -3.35 -27.96 -4.26
CA ARG A 260 -2.19 -27.12 -3.92
C ARG A 260 -2.49 -26.13 -2.80
N GLU A 261 -3.66 -25.49 -2.84
CA GLU A 261 -4.11 -24.53 -1.80
C GLU A 261 -4.28 -25.22 -0.44
N LEU A 262 -4.89 -26.40 -0.38
CA LEU A 262 -5.00 -27.18 0.85
C LEU A 262 -3.63 -27.60 1.38
N ALA A 263 -2.71 -27.99 0.50
CA ALA A 263 -1.33 -28.28 0.90
C ALA A 263 -0.60 -27.04 1.47
N GLU A 264 -0.85 -25.85 0.90
CA GLU A 264 -0.35 -24.58 1.44
C GLU A 264 -0.89 -24.33 2.86
N PHE A 265 -2.16 -24.65 3.13
CA PHE A 265 -2.76 -24.45 4.46
C PHE A 265 -2.14 -25.31 5.57
N PHE A 266 -1.60 -26.49 5.22
CA PHE A 266 -0.83 -27.32 6.16
C PHE A 266 0.57 -26.77 6.46
N SER A 267 1.01 -25.73 5.75
CA SER A 267 2.28 -25.04 5.95
C SER A 267 2.06 -23.58 6.34
N PRO A 268 1.50 -23.31 7.54
CA PRO A 268 1.14 -21.95 7.95
C PRO A 268 2.37 -21.03 7.91
N ALA A 269 2.15 -19.81 7.43
CA ALA A 269 3.18 -18.79 7.40
C ALA A 269 3.59 -18.44 8.84
N LYS A 270 4.90 -18.38 9.10
CA LYS A 270 5.43 -17.99 10.41
C LYS A 270 5.69 -16.49 10.46
N PRO A 271 5.31 -15.79 11.54
CA PRO A 271 5.67 -14.39 11.73
C PRO A 271 7.18 -14.26 11.95
N GLU A 272 7.81 -13.22 11.40
CA GLU A 272 9.20 -12.88 11.72
C GLU A 272 9.33 -12.31 13.14
N SER A 273 10.49 -12.55 13.78
CA SER A 273 10.74 -12.19 15.18
C SER A 273 10.95 -10.69 15.43
N GLU A 274 11.12 -9.86 14.40
CA GLU A 274 11.23 -8.41 14.52
C GLU A 274 10.56 -7.71 13.32
N GLY A 275 9.32 -7.23 13.53
CA GLY A 275 8.60 -6.42 12.54
C GLY A 275 7.85 -7.24 11.49
N TYR A 276 6.67 -6.76 11.10
CA TYR A 276 5.89 -7.36 10.02
C TYR A 276 6.53 -7.01 8.66
N SER A 277 7.59 -7.71 8.30
CA SER A 277 7.97 -7.88 6.90
C SER A 277 7.13 -9.04 6.35
N GLY A 278 6.67 -8.96 5.09
CA GLY A 278 5.70 -9.89 4.52
C GLY A 278 6.19 -11.34 4.44
N ARG A 279 5.50 -12.19 3.67
CA ARG A 279 5.88 -13.60 3.48
C ARG A 279 7.38 -13.76 3.18
N THR A 280 8.15 -14.29 4.15
CA THR A 280 9.60 -14.55 3.99
C THR A 280 9.89 -15.67 2.99
N SER A 281 8.87 -16.48 2.67
CA SER A 281 8.95 -17.58 1.69
C SER A 281 8.70 -17.15 0.24
N GLY A 282 8.61 -15.84 -0.06
CA GLY A 282 8.56 -15.34 -1.43
C GLY A 282 9.97 -15.33 -2.07
N SER A 283 10.07 -15.71 -3.34
CA SER A 283 11.33 -15.62 -4.10
C SER A 283 11.91 -14.20 -4.03
N MET A 284 13.23 -14.08 -4.22
CA MET A 284 13.93 -12.79 -4.16
C MET A 284 13.28 -11.75 -5.10
N SER A 285 12.85 -12.20 -6.29
CA SER A 285 12.04 -11.44 -7.25
C SER A 285 10.77 -10.83 -6.71
N TRP A 286 9.95 -11.59 -5.97
CA TRP A 286 8.70 -11.08 -5.41
C TRP A 286 8.97 -9.95 -4.40
N ARG A 287 10.05 -10.06 -3.62
CA ARG A 287 10.47 -9.00 -2.71
C ARG A 287 11.02 -7.79 -3.47
N LEU A 288 11.75 -8.00 -4.57
CA LEU A 288 12.30 -6.92 -5.42
C LEU A 288 11.19 -6.15 -6.13
N ALA A 289 10.23 -6.85 -6.72
CA ALA A 289 9.09 -6.28 -7.42
C ALA A 289 8.20 -5.40 -6.53
N ARG A 290 8.08 -5.76 -5.24
CA ARG A 290 7.38 -4.97 -4.22
C ARG A 290 8.23 -3.85 -3.60
N GLY A 291 9.51 -3.75 -3.95
CA GLY A 291 10.44 -2.76 -3.38
C GLY A 291 10.86 -3.05 -1.92
N GLU A 292 10.72 -4.30 -1.46
CA GLU A 292 10.98 -4.73 -0.08
C GLU A 292 12.46 -5.03 0.17
N THR A 293 13.18 -5.55 -0.83
CA THR A 293 14.58 -5.98 -0.75
C THR A 293 15.60 -4.86 -0.89
N ALA A 294 15.26 -3.64 -0.48
CA ALA A 294 16.27 -2.62 -0.14
C ALA A 294 17.06 -2.97 1.15
N SER A 295 17.06 -4.24 1.56
CA SER A 295 17.94 -4.88 2.53
C SER A 295 19.24 -5.39 1.88
N CYS A 296 19.80 -4.58 0.98
CA CYS A 296 21.22 -4.32 0.89
C CYS A 296 21.28 -2.83 0.57
N SER A 297 21.65 -2.01 1.55
CA SER A 297 21.81 -0.57 1.37
C SER A 297 22.65 -0.31 0.12
N PRO A 298 22.12 0.35 -0.94
CA PRO A 298 22.99 1.09 -1.81
C PRO A 298 23.65 2.11 -0.89
N GLN A 299 24.94 1.97 -0.64
CA GLN A 299 25.72 3.07 -0.11
C GLN A 299 25.70 4.14 -1.21
N ASN A 300 24.67 4.97 -1.24
CA ASN A 300 24.76 6.26 -1.91
C ASN A 300 25.83 6.99 -1.11
N SER A 301 27.09 6.90 -1.54
CA SER A 301 28.23 7.52 -0.86
C SER A 301 28.38 8.95 -1.35
N TYR A 302 27.25 9.67 -1.48
CA TYR A 302 27.27 11.02 -2.02
C TYR A 302 27.91 11.97 -1.02
N VAL A 303 28.88 12.74 -1.50
CA VAL A 303 29.59 13.75 -0.73
C VAL A 303 29.42 15.08 -1.44
N PHE A 304 28.84 16.07 -0.75
CA PHE A 304 28.74 17.42 -1.26
C PHE A 304 30.13 18.06 -1.31
N ARG A 305 30.54 18.47 -2.51
CA ARG A 305 31.75 19.25 -2.80
C ARG A 305 31.37 20.59 -3.40
N LEU A 306 32.17 21.63 -3.17
CA LEU A 306 31.93 22.96 -3.74
C LEU A 306 32.16 22.96 -5.26
N ASN A 307 31.39 23.76 -5.99
CA ASN A 307 31.69 24.07 -7.39
C ASN A 307 32.47 25.39 -7.52
N THR A 308 32.98 25.68 -8.71
CA THR A 308 33.80 26.88 -8.99
C THR A 308 33.11 28.20 -8.59
N ASP A 309 31.79 28.30 -8.81
CA ASP A 309 31.02 29.49 -8.46
C ASP A 309 30.89 29.67 -6.95
N GLU A 310 30.70 28.58 -6.22
CA GLU A 310 30.57 28.58 -4.76
C GLU A 310 31.89 28.85 -4.06
N ILE A 311 33.01 28.36 -4.62
CA ILE A 311 34.36 28.70 -4.18
C ILE A 311 34.59 30.20 -4.34
N THR A 312 34.21 30.77 -5.49
CA THR A 312 34.37 32.20 -5.78
C THR A 312 33.48 33.06 -4.89
N LYS A 313 32.22 32.67 -4.70
CA LYS A 313 31.22 33.39 -3.89
C LYS A 313 31.34 33.12 -2.40
N LYS A 314 32.19 32.15 -2.00
CA LYS A 314 32.38 31.74 -0.59
C LYS A 314 31.07 31.36 0.11
N HIS A 315 30.15 30.76 -0.64
CA HIS A 315 28.79 30.53 -0.20
C HIS A 315 28.20 29.26 -0.82
N PHE A 316 27.78 28.32 0.03
CA PHE A 316 27.13 27.08 -0.35
C PHE A 316 25.76 26.97 0.31
N HIS A 317 24.73 26.62 -0.45
CA HIS A 317 23.36 26.53 0.07
C HIS A 317 22.58 25.42 -0.62
N VAL A 318 22.13 24.43 0.15
CA VAL A 318 21.29 23.32 -0.32
C VAL A 318 20.01 23.20 0.51
N LYS A 319 18.91 22.80 -0.14
CA LYS A 319 17.61 22.51 0.48
C LYS A 319 17.08 21.17 -0.02
N TYR A 320 16.32 20.46 0.80
CA TYR A 320 15.53 19.32 0.37
C TYR A 320 14.04 19.57 0.64
N SER A 321 13.19 19.20 -0.32
CA SER A 321 11.74 19.29 -0.22
C SER A 321 11.11 17.91 -0.22
N CYS A 322 10.61 17.47 0.95
CA CYS A 322 9.83 16.23 1.03
C CYS A 322 8.58 16.28 0.15
N ALA A 323 7.94 17.44 -0.02
CA ALA A 323 6.71 17.54 -0.82
C ALA A 323 6.97 17.22 -2.30
N LEU A 324 8.04 17.79 -2.86
CA LEU A 324 8.42 17.60 -4.26
C LEU A 324 9.35 16.40 -4.49
N ASP A 325 9.88 15.83 -3.42
CA ASP A 325 10.95 14.83 -3.41
C ASP A 325 12.19 15.26 -4.20
N LYS A 326 12.67 16.49 -3.96
CA LYS A 326 13.76 17.10 -4.73
C LYS A 326 14.73 17.89 -3.86
N TYR A 327 16.00 17.86 -4.25
CA TYR A 327 17.02 18.76 -3.73
C TYR A 327 17.16 20.01 -4.60
N VAL A 328 17.41 21.15 -3.96
CA VAL A 328 17.68 22.42 -4.64
C VAL A 328 18.98 22.98 -4.12
N ARG A 329 19.97 23.12 -5.01
CA ARG A 329 21.24 23.77 -4.71
C ARG A 329 21.12 25.25 -5.04
N VAL A 330 20.67 26.01 -4.04
CA VAL A 330 20.32 27.43 -4.15
C VAL A 330 21.55 28.26 -4.54
N SER A 331 22.72 27.92 -4.04
CA SER A 331 23.99 28.62 -4.34
C SER A 331 24.38 28.61 -5.81
N SER A 332 23.98 27.58 -6.57
CA SER A 332 24.27 27.44 -8.00
C SER A 332 23.05 27.60 -8.91
N GLN A 333 21.89 27.99 -8.37
CA GLN A 333 20.60 28.05 -9.08
C GLN A 333 20.26 26.78 -9.88
N SER A 334 20.80 25.63 -9.50
CA SER A 334 20.55 24.36 -10.18
C SER A 334 19.50 23.55 -9.40
N ILE A 335 18.40 23.22 -10.08
CA ILE A 335 17.43 22.25 -9.59
C ILE A 335 18.04 20.88 -9.85
N GLN A 336 18.39 20.16 -8.79
CA GLN A 336 18.88 18.80 -8.88
C GLN A 336 17.65 17.89 -8.72
N SER A 337 17.11 17.41 -9.84
CA SER A 337 15.83 16.70 -9.90
C SER A 337 15.99 15.22 -9.58
N GLU A 338 16.51 14.92 -8.40
CA GLU A 338 16.74 13.56 -7.94
C GLU A 338 16.01 13.32 -6.60
N ASP A 339 15.70 12.06 -6.32
CA ASP A 339 14.94 11.64 -5.13
C ASP A 339 15.69 11.91 -3.80
N TRP A 340 15.02 11.71 -2.66
CA TRP A 340 15.63 11.93 -1.35
C TRP A 340 16.90 11.12 -1.10
N LYS A 341 17.07 9.97 -1.75
CA LYS A 341 18.20 9.04 -1.54
C LYS A 341 19.43 9.49 -2.30
N SER A 342 19.27 10.06 -3.49
CA SER A 342 20.38 10.33 -4.43
C SER A 342 21.52 11.16 -3.85
N PHE A 343 21.24 12.08 -2.92
CA PHE A 343 22.23 12.97 -2.31
C PHE A 343 22.56 12.67 -0.85
N THR A 344 22.20 11.48 -0.38
CA THR A 344 22.60 11.00 0.96
C THR A 344 23.98 10.34 0.89
N PHE A 345 24.73 10.38 1.98
CA PHE A 345 26.00 9.65 2.17
C PHE A 345 25.78 8.24 2.72
N SER A 346 24.74 8.07 3.53
CA SER A 346 24.22 6.76 3.91
C SER A 346 22.80 6.92 4.43
N HIS A 347 22.00 5.87 4.31
CA HIS A 347 20.70 5.80 4.95
C HIS A 347 20.39 4.37 5.36
N LYS A 348 19.65 4.20 6.45
CA LYS A 348 19.23 2.90 6.98
C LYS A 348 17.78 2.98 7.43
N ASN A 349 16.96 2.04 6.97
CA ASN A 349 15.56 1.91 7.37
C ASN A 349 14.74 3.20 7.23
N ILE A 350 15.02 4.07 6.26
CA ILE A 350 14.23 5.28 5.99
C ILE A 350 13.41 5.09 4.71
N PHE A 351 12.21 5.68 4.68
CA PHE A 351 11.40 5.84 3.48
C PHE A 351 10.68 7.19 3.48
N ARG A 352 10.22 7.60 2.28
CA ARG A 352 9.36 8.77 2.11
C ARG A 352 7.91 8.34 2.17
N LYS A 353 7.17 8.83 3.16
CA LYS A 353 5.73 8.61 3.32
C LYS A 353 4.96 9.76 2.69
N VAL A 354 3.93 9.41 1.91
CA VAL A 354 3.01 10.37 1.28
C VAL A 354 1.62 10.09 1.83
N GLU A 355 1.09 11.03 2.60
CA GLU A 355 -0.26 10.95 3.15
C GLU A 355 -1.18 11.87 2.36
N ASN A 356 -1.89 11.28 1.40
CA ASN A 356 -2.82 12.01 0.53
C ASN A 356 -3.99 12.63 1.31
N ASP A 357 -4.45 11.95 2.37
CA ASP A 357 -5.56 12.41 3.21
C ASP A 357 -5.22 13.70 3.97
N TRP A 358 -3.96 13.83 4.39
CA TRP A 358 -3.44 14.95 5.18
C TRP A 358 -2.66 15.97 4.34
N LYS A 359 -2.49 15.72 3.03
CA LYS A 359 -1.68 16.54 2.10
C LYS A 359 -0.25 16.80 2.61
N VAL A 360 0.36 15.81 3.24
CA VAL A 360 1.73 15.91 3.76
C VAL A 360 2.60 14.80 3.22
N SER A 361 3.88 15.12 3.01
CA SER A 361 4.92 14.16 2.65
C SER A 361 6.13 14.35 3.56
N TYR A 362 6.69 13.26 4.07
CA TYR A 362 7.78 13.31 5.03
C TYR A 362 8.69 12.07 4.96
N LEU A 363 9.91 12.18 5.49
CA LEU A 363 10.78 11.03 5.71
C LEU A 363 10.52 10.44 7.09
N ALA A 364 10.42 9.11 7.16
CA ALA A 364 10.22 8.36 8.39
C ALA A 364 11.03 7.06 8.36
N HIS A 365 11.26 6.47 9.54
CA HIS A 365 11.79 5.11 9.57
C HIS A 365 10.73 4.11 9.09
N ARG A 366 11.16 3.03 8.45
CA ARG A 366 10.27 1.96 7.96
C ARG A 366 9.56 1.29 9.13
N ASP A 367 8.31 0.94 8.90
CA ASP A 367 7.50 0.16 9.84
C ASP A 367 8.17 -1.20 10.08
N GLY A 368 8.17 -1.64 11.34
CA GLY A 368 8.84 -2.87 11.77
C GLY A 368 10.29 -2.69 12.27
N PHE A 369 10.91 -1.52 12.06
CA PHE A 369 12.24 -1.22 12.59
C PHE A 369 12.17 -0.24 13.77
N SER A 370 12.96 -0.51 14.82
CA SER A 370 13.04 0.33 16.01
C SER A 370 13.79 1.64 15.79
N ASN A 371 14.59 1.74 14.71
CA ASN A 371 15.32 2.94 14.34
C ASN A 371 15.54 3.05 12.83
N GLY A 372 15.80 4.27 12.39
CA GLY A 372 16.31 4.59 11.06
C GLY A 372 17.27 5.77 11.12
N SER A 373 18.16 5.87 10.14
CA SER A 373 19.18 6.92 10.07
C SER A 373 19.38 7.41 8.65
N ILE A 374 19.73 8.69 8.54
CA ILE A 374 20.10 9.33 7.28
C ILE A 374 21.32 10.21 7.56
N THR A 375 22.32 10.13 6.70
CA THR A 375 23.59 10.84 6.83
C THR A 375 23.82 11.63 5.56
N TRP A 376 24.18 12.90 5.70
CA TRP A 376 24.72 13.72 4.63
C TRP A 376 26.18 14.05 4.95
N LYS A 377 27.05 13.99 3.95
CA LYS A 377 28.48 14.30 4.11
C LYS A 377 28.84 15.49 3.24
N PHE A 378 29.55 16.45 3.83
CA PHE A 378 30.08 17.64 3.17
C PHE A 378 31.60 17.58 3.32
N ASP A 379 32.32 17.66 2.21
CA ASP A 379 33.79 17.60 2.19
C ASP A 379 34.31 18.69 1.26
N PHE A 380 34.91 19.72 1.85
CA PHE A 380 35.44 20.89 1.14
C PHE A 380 36.98 20.98 1.26
N ARG A 381 37.63 19.90 1.70
CA ARG A 381 39.09 19.86 1.92
C ARG A 381 39.89 19.95 0.63
N ASP A 382 39.24 19.69 -0.50
CA ASP A 382 39.76 19.94 -1.84
C ASP A 382 39.83 21.44 -2.19
N THR A 383 39.37 22.31 -1.30
CA THR A 383 39.45 23.77 -1.43
C THR A 383 40.32 24.37 -0.32
N ASN A 384 40.96 25.52 -0.59
CA ASN A 384 41.70 26.29 0.42
C ASN A 384 40.78 27.14 1.33
N LEU A 385 39.51 26.74 1.47
CA LEU A 385 38.49 27.49 2.20
C LEU A 385 38.15 26.78 3.52
N VAL A 386 37.82 27.56 4.55
CA VAL A 386 37.43 27.06 5.88
C VAL A 386 36.02 27.50 6.22
N VAL A 387 35.17 26.63 6.78
CA VAL A 387 33.79 27.00 7.09
C VAL A 387 33.77 28.00 8.25
N ASN A 388 33.43 29.26 7.95
CA ASN A 388 33.30 30.31 8.96
C ASN A 388 31.94 30.26 9.67
N ILE A 389 30.84 30.10 8.92
CA ILE A 389 29.48 30.08 9.49
C ILE A 389 28.68 28.92 8.92
N LEU A 390 28.18 28.07 9.82
CA LEU A 390 27.23 27.00 9.51
C LEU A 390 25.83 27.35 10.03
N LYS A 391 24.87 27.43 9.11
CA LYS A 391 23.44 27.58 9.42
C LYS A 391 22.69 26.32 9.01
N LEU A 392 22.14 25.63 10.00
CA LEU A 392 21.30 24.45 9.82
C LEU A 392 19.85 24.82 10.13
N ASN A 393 18.95 24.60 9.18
CA ASN A 393 17.52 24.61 9.43
C ASN A 393 16.98 23.19 9.25
N LEU A 394 16.74 22.54 10.37
CA LEU A 394 16.34 21.15 10.44
C LEU A 394 14.91 21.13 10.95
N LEU A 395 13.98 20.74 10.07
CA LEU A 395 12.58 20.64 10.45
C LEU A 395 12.33 19.21 10.85
N SER A 396 12.06 18.99 12.12
CA SER A 396 11.61 17.70 12.59
C SER A 396 10.42 17.82 13.52
N ARG A 397 9.74 16.69 13.66
CA ARG A 397 8.56 16.48 14.49
C ARG A 397 8.67 15.01 14.98
N THR A 398 8.15 14.59 16.14
CA THR A 398 8.33 13.24 16.80
C THR A 398 7.09 12.53 17.47
N PHE A 399 6.38 11.48 16.96
CA PHE A 399 4.98 11.02 17.30
C PHE A 399 4.99 9.95 18.40
N ASN A 400 4.03 9.95 19.33
CA ASN A 400 4.00 9.03 20.49
C ASN A 400 5.32 9.02 21.29
N SER A 401 6.03 7.88 21.31
CA SER A 401 7.26 7.65 22.08
C SER A 401 8.54 7.83 21.28
N GLY A 402 8.49 8.19 20.00
CA GLY A 402 9.71 8.19 19.19
C GLY A 402 10.54 9.46 19.34
N ASN A 403 11.79 9.37 18.92
CA ASN A 403 12.81 10.38 19.17
C ASN A 403 13.60 10.70 17.90
N VAL A 404 13.85 11.98 17.64
CA VAL A 404 14.70 12.44 16.53
C VAL A 404 15.91 13.11 17.10
N LYS A 405 17.08 12.65 16.68
CA LYS A 405 18.36 13.24 17.05
C LYS A 405 19.05 13.75 15.81
N TRP A 406 19.35 15.04 15.81
CA TRP A 406 20.25 15.61 14.83
C TRP A 406 21.66 15.61 15.42
N LEU A 407 22.56 14.93 14.73
CA LEU A 407 23.96 14.82 15.13
C LEU A 407 24.81 15.52 14.09
N LEU A 408 25.61 16.49 14.53
CA LEU A 408 26.62 17.14 13.71
C LEU A 408 28.00 16.68 14.17
N PHE A 409 28.77 16.16 13.22
CA PHE A 409 30.14 15.71 13.44
C PHE A 409 31.10 16.69 12.73
N PRO A 410 31.76 17.62 13.46
CA PRO A 410 32.97 18.24 12.96
C PRO A 410 34.08 17.17 12.88
N ASN A 411 35.14 17.41 12.09
CA ASN A 411 36.13 16.40 11.68
C ASN A 411 36.53 15.32 12.74
N SER A 412 36.74 14.12 12.20
CA SER A 412 36.69 12.81 12.85
C SER A 412 37.88 12.40 13.74
N GLU A 413 38.35 13.26 14.65
CA GLU A 413 39.32 12.82 15.69
C GLU A 413 39.02 13.30 17.11
N ASP A 414 38.01 14.18 17.31
CA ASP A 414 37.53 14.53 18.65
C ASP A 414 36.08 14.09 18.84
N ASP A 415 35.85 13.22 19.83
CA ASP A 415 34.57 12.55 20.13
C ASP A 415 33.48 13.49 20.71
N LYS A 416 33.59 14.80 20.43
CA LYS A 416 32.66 15.83 20.88
C LYS A 416 31.58 16.05 19.82
N SER A 417 30.60 15.14 19.79
CA SER A 417 29.36 15.34 19.03
C SER A 417 28.54 16.50 19.61
N LEU A 418 28.19 17.48 18.77
CA LEU A 418 27.20 18.50 19.12
C LEU A 418 25.80 17.90 18.92
N ARG A 419 25.06 17.75 20.02
CA ARG A 419 23.72 17.17 20.02
C ARG A 419 22.67 18.27 20.01
N TYR A 420 21.79 18.24 19.00
CA TYR A 420 20.65 19.15 18.94
C TYR A 420 19.35 18.34 19.08
N SER A 421 18.53 18.69 20.08
CA SER A 421 17.20 18.11 20.29
C SER A 421 16.18 19.24 20.30
N PRO A 422 15.26 19.31 19.32
CA PRO A 422 14.16 20.27 19.37
C PRO A 422 13.10 19.83 20.40
N GLU A 423 12.58 20.78 21.18
CA GLU A 423 11.37 20.58 21.98
C GLU A 423 10.14 20.75 21.07
N GLY A 424 9.28 19.72 21.00
CA GLY A 424 8.00 19.80 20.29
C GLY A 424 7.60 18.50 19.58
N MET A 425 6.37 18.05 19.85
CA MET A 425 5.82 16.74 19.55
C MET A 425 5.40 16.53 18.07
N TYR A 426 5.78 15.37 17.47
CA TYR A 426 5.03 14.49 16.51
C TYR A 426 5.55 14.13 15.00
N HIS A 427 6.16 12.93 14.67
CA HIS A 427 7.13 12.34 13.64
C HIS A 427 7.20 12.80 12.17
N CYS A 428 8.24 13.57 11.81
CA CYS A 428 8.77 13.78 10.45
C CYS A 428 10.21 14.35 10.57
N TRP A 429 11.12 14.11 9.62
CA TRP A 429 12.35 14.93 9.52
C TRP A 429 12.60 15.35 8.07
N ASN A 430 12.96 16.62 7.88
CA ASN A 430 13.35 17.18 6.60
C ASN A 430 14.56 18.10 6.79
N LEU A 431 15.57 17.91 5.93
CA LEU A 431 16.63 18.88 5.74
C LEU A 431 16.07 20.10 5.01
N SER A 432 15.48 21.04 5.75
CA SER A 432 14.82 22.18 5.11
C SER A 432 15.81 23.14 4.45
N SER A 433 16.99 23.31 5.03
CA SER A 433 18.07 24.14 4.47
C SER A 433 19.39 23.95 5.22
N ILE A 434 20.49 23.78 4.49
CA ILE A 434 21.87 23.95 4.98
C ILE A 434 22.51 25.09 4.21
N CYS A 435 22.95 26.11 4.94
CA CYS A 435 23.64 27.26 4.37
C CYS A 435 24.99 27.40 5.06
N LEU A 436 26.05 27.40 4.27
CA LEU A 436 27.45 27.44 4.68
C LEU A 436 28.07 28.70 4.07
N TYR A 437 28.60 29.57 4.92
CA TYR A 437 29.50 30.64 4.51
C TYR A 437 30.91 30.18 4.83
N VAL A 438 31.75 30.10 3.80
CA VAL A 438 33.09 29.52 3.88
C VAL A 438 34.11 30.65 3.83
#